data_AF-A0A932EFA5-F1
#
_entry.id   AF-A0A932EFA5-F1
#
_cell.length_a   1.000
_cell.length_b   1.000
_cell.length_c   1.000
_cell.angle_alpha   90.00
_cell.angle_beta   90.00
_cell.angle_gamma   90.00
#
_symmetry.space_group_name_H-M   'P 1'
#
loop_
_entity.id
_entity.type
_entity.pdbx_description
1 polymer ?
#
loop_
_entity_poly.entity_id
_entity_poly.type
_entity_poly.pdbx_seq_one_letter_code
_entity_poly.pdbx_strand_id
1 'polypeptide(L)'
;MVLEANRAQPEPGVSIMRGKDGELPMVAMSISGEDSSGDLLRQEQRESFRYGLMTPFRGQTRTYSIKTLRSGAEHGFVEKIGDCNFKVISEYAFLTATIDRLYRSVYPGRATRNPELTTKRILQSLSHPRTILELILYGEEPVGYGIFPRLDIGGEPVLYSSRAILPEHIQEGLGTHILGRAIVQHRRESARRRPLHNGFLMTQRWESIKSLEGLKERDLVEKIQPIDEPFDEEGAKLLFIVHSQVRVNSRGIESTGRSRRELIEVGLNENLEIPKDGTRGSEIFHKIVNRPPEGAGVNLYDGDVVYVRFIIPEATEAEAISGK
;
A
#
# COMPACT_ATOMS: atom_id res chain seq x y z
N MET A 1 -63.42 32.66 -39.45
CA MET A 1 -63.96 31.72 -38.44
C MET A 1 -62.76 30.91 -37.92
N VAL A 2 -62.21 31.11 -36.70
CA VAL A 2 -62.81 30.99 -35.35
C VAL A 2 -63.39 29.57 -35.20
N LEU A 3 -62.95 28.63 -34.36
CA LEU A 3 -62.10 28.59 -33.14
C LEU A 3 -61.57 27.15 -32.89
N GLU A 4 -60.45 27.07 -32.15
CA GLU A 4 -60.07 26.14 -31.05
C GLU A 4 -60.22 24.61 -31.17
N ALA A 5 -59.52 23.77 -30.40
CA ALA A 5 -58.24 23.72 -29.69
C ALA A 5 -58.26 22.35 -28.98
N ASN A 6 -57.17 21.59 -28.98
CA ASN A 6 -56.68 20.95 -27.76
C ASN A 6 -55.27 20.37 -27.93
N ARG A 7 -54.45 20.68 -26.92
CA ARG A 7 -53.05 20.33 -26.70
C ARG A 7 -52.94 18.97 -26.02
N ALA A 8 -51.83 18.25 -26.28
CA ALA A 8 -51.10 17.50 -25.25
C ALA A 8 -49.63 17.25 -25.69
N GLN A 9 -48.74 17.95 -24.98
CA GLN A 9 -47.33 17.71 -24.61
C GLN A 9 -46.36 16.86 -25.49
N PRO A 10 -45.25 17.46 -25.94
CA PRO A 10 -43.99 16.76 -26.24
C PRO A 10 -43.08 16.65 -25.00
N GLU A 11 -42.22 15.64 -25.08
CA GLU A 11 -41.28 15.09 -24.10
C GLU A 11 -40.33 16.11 -23.42
N PRO A 12 -39.86 15.83 -22.19
CA PRO A 12 -38.98 16.72 -21.46
C PRO A 12 -37.54 16.70 -22.04
N GLY A 13 -37.27 17.69 -22.89
CA GLY A 13 -36.23 18.70 -22.72
C GLY A 13 -34.76 18.28 -22.54
N VAL A 14 -33.98 18.32 -23.64
CA VAL A 14 -32.59 18.79 -23.61
C VAL A 14 -32.57 20.18 -24.23
N SER A 15 -32.39 21.21 -23.41
CA SER A 15 -32.19 22.59 -23.87
C SER A 15 -30.69 22.87 -23.94
N ILE A 16 -30.17 23.10 -25.14
CA ILE A 16 -28.78 23.51 -25.37
C ILE A 16 -28.73 25.03 -25.37
N MET A 17 -28.35 25.63 -24.24
CA MET A 17 -28.00 27.04 -24.16
C MET A 17 -26.50 27.21 -24.42
N ARG A 18 -26.15 27.95 -25.48
CA ARG A 18 -24.79 28.45 -25.73
C ARG A 18 -24.45 29.53 -24.70
N GLY A 19 -23.62 29.20 -23.72
CA GLY A 19 -22.87 30.17 -22.92
C GLY A 19 -21.54 30.50 -23.60
N LYS A 20 -21.26 31.79 -23.76
CA LYS A 20 -19.92 32.29 -24.10
C LYS A 20 -18.99 32.11 -22.89
N ASP A 21 -17.72 31.88 -23.22
CA ASP A 21 -16.54 31.99 -22.35
C ASP A 21 -16.31 30.85 -21.32
N GLY A 22 -15.45 29.90 -21.68
CA GLY A 22 -14.27 29.57 -20.87
C GLY A 22 -14.34 28.59 -19.69
N GLU A 23 -15.44 27.93 -19.36
CA GLU A 23 -15.49 26.97 -18.23
C GLU A 23 -16.07 25.59 -18.64
N LEU A 24 -15.40 24.52 -18.17
CA LEU A 24 -15.86 23.13 -18.33
C LEU A 24 -17.07 22.85 -17.42
N PRO A 25 -18.06 22.05 -17.84
CA PRO A 25 -19.26 21.81 -17.04
C PRO A 25 -18.95 20.90 -15.85
N MET A 26 -19.20 21.40 -14.63
CA MET A 26 -19.33 20.56 -13.44
C MET A 26 -20.67 19.79 -13.50
N VAL A 27 -20.58 18.46 -13.47
CA VAL A 27 -21.74 17.60 -13.25
C VAL A 27 -22.06 17.61 -11.75
N ALA A 28 -23.08 18.39 -11.38
CA ALA A 28 -23.72 18.28 -10.06
C ALA A 28 -24.77 17.16 -10.12
N MET A 29 -24.52 16.04 -9.44
CA MET A 29 -25.53 15.00 -9.23
C MET A 29 -26.39 15.35 -8.02
N SER A 30 -27.64 15.71 -8.27
CA SER A 30 -28.71 15.79 -7.26
C SER A 30 -29.19 14.37 -6.95
N ILE A 31 -28.98 13.90 -5.71
CA ILE A 31 -29.53 12.62 -5.24
C ILE A 31 -30.80 12.93 -4.43
N SER A 32 -31.96 12.78 -5.07
CA SER A 32 -33.23 12.56 -4.37
C SER A 32 -33.43 11.05 -4.26
N GLY A 33 -33.46 10.55 -3.03
CA GLY A 33 -33.47 9.12 -2.74
C GLY A 33 -34.80 8.43 -3.02
N GLU A 34 -34.68 7.14 -3.33
CA GLU A 34 -35.56 6.08 -2.80
C GLU A 34 -34.72 4.79 -2.68
N ASP A 35 -34.78 4.19 -1.48
CA ASP A 35 -33.94 3.15 -0.89
C ASP A 35 -34.04 1.78 -1.60
N SER A 36 -33.14 1.51 -2.56
CA SER A 36 -32.91 0.13 -3.05
C SER A 36 -31.47 -0.14 -3.51
N SER A 37 -30.64 0.90 -3.68
CA SER A 37 -29.23 0.79 -4.08
C SER A 37 -28.30 0.43 -2.92
N GLY A 38 -28.68 0.75 -1.67
CA GLY A 38 -27.89 0.46 -0.47
C GLY A 38 -27.77 -1.03 -0.17
N ASP A 39 -28.83 -1.80 -0.42
CA ASP A 39 -28.82 -3.26 -0.18
C ASP A 39 -28.14 -4.04 -1.30
N LEU A 40 -28.26 -3.61 -2.57
CA LEU A 40 -27.52 -4.18 -3.69
C LEU A 40 -26.00 -3.90 -3.56
N LEU A 41 -25.62 -2.68 -3.20
CA LEU A 41 -24.22 -2.36 -2.88
C LEU A 41 -23.72 -3.18 -1.69
N ARG A 42 -24.51 -3.38 -0.63
CA ARG A 42 -24.16 -4.24 0.52
C ARG A 42 -24.07 -5.73 0.16
N GLN A 43 -24.85 -6.19 -0.82
CA GLN A 43 -24.87 -7.58 -1.26
C GLN A 43 -23.70 -7.88 -2.22
N GLU A 44 -23.40 -6.98 -3.16
CA GLU A 44 -22.16 -7.03 -3.98
C GLU A 44 -20.90 -6.86 -3.13
N GLN A 45 -20.97 -6.02 -2.08
CA GLN A 45 -19.95 -5.89 -1.02
C GLN A 45 -19.71 -7.20 -0.27
N ARG A 46 -20.72 -8.05 -0.11
CA ARG A 46 -20.56 -9.36 0.54
C ARG A 46 -20.02 -10.42 -0.40
N GLU A 47 -20.35 -10.37 -1.69
CA GLU A 47 -19.98 -11.42 -2.65
C GLU A 47 -18.54 -11.30 -3.16
N SER A 48 -18.06 -10.10 -3.47
CA SER A 48 -16.62 -9.87 -3.77
C SER A 48 -15.73 -10.14 -2.54
N PHE A 49 -16.33 -10.29 -1.35
CA PHE A 49 -15.63 -10.66 -0.12
C PHE A 49 -15.49 -12.16 0.15
N ARG A 50 -16.11 -13.05 -0.63
CA ARG A 50 -16.23 -14.47 -0.26
C ARG A 50 -14.96 -15.32 -0.38
N TYR A 51 -13.92 -14.88 -1.09
CA TYR A 51 -12.79 -15.75 -1.45
C TYR A 51 -11.48 -15.52 -0.67
N GLY A 52 -11.51 -14.76 0.44
CA GLY A 52 -10.33 -14.52 1.28
C GLY A 52 -10.23 -15.48 2.47
N LEU A 53 -9.02 -15.94 2.80
CA LEU A 53 -8.78 -16.69 4.03
C LEU A 53 -8.84 -15.74 5.23
N MET A 54 -9.73 -16.02 6.18
CA MET A 54 -9.81 -15.28 7.44
C MET A 54 -8.88 -15.91 8.48
N THR A 55 -8.12 -15.09 9.19
CA THR A 55 -7.25 -15.53 10.28
C THR A 55 -7.36 -14.58 11.46
N PRO A 56 -7.63 -15.08 12.68
CA PRO A 56 -7.67 -14.22 13.86
C PRO A 56 -6.26 -13.75 14.25
N PHE A 57 -6.16 -12.53 14.77
CA PHE A 57 -4.95 -12.00 15.37
C PHE A 57 -5.29 -11.33 16.69
N ARG A 58 -4.60 -11.70 17.77
CA ARG A 58 -4.70 -11.03 19.06
C ARG A 58 -3.55 -10.04 19.18
N GLY A 59 -3.90 -8.75 19.16
CA GLY A 59 -2.98 -7.66 19.47
C GLY A 59 -2.72 -7.55 20.96
N GLN A 60 -2.16 -6.41 21.37
CA GLN A 60 -1.86 -6.15 22.78
C GLN A 60 -3.15 -5.97 23.58
N THR A 61 -4.12 -5.23 23.02
CA THR A 61 -5.37 -4.88 23.73
C THR A 61 -6.61 -5.33 22.98
N ARG A 62 -6.51 -5.58 21.66
CA ARG A 62 -7.65 -5.86 20.79
C ARG A 62 -7.49 -7.17 20.04
N THR A 63 -8.61 -7.68 19.54
CA THR A 63 -8.64 -8.84 18.63
C THR A 63 -9.08 -8.38 17.24
N TYR A 64 -8.45 -8.94 16.23
CA TYR A 64 -8.60 -8.58 14.83
C TYR A 64 -8.91 -9.82 13.99
N SER A 65 -9.56 -9.58 12.87
CA SER A 65 -9.70 -10.56 11.79
C SER A 65 -8.90 -10.08 10.60
N ILE A 66 -7.95 -10.89 10.13
CA ILE A 66 -7.12 -10.57 8.96
C ILE A 66 -7.63 -11.38 7.79
N LYS A 67 -8.05 -10.69 6.74
CA LYS A 67 -8.49 -11.29 5.49
C LYS A 67 -7.35 -11.28 4.47
N THR A 68 -6.90 -12.45 4.06
CA THR A 68 -5.84 -12.61 3.06
C THR A 68 -6.44 -12.90 1.67
N LEU A 69 -6.08 -12.08 0.69
CA LEU A 69 -6.37 -12.26 -0.73
C LEU A 69 -5.06 -12.39 -1.51
N ARG A 70 -5.10 -13.07 -2.67
CA ARG A 70 -3.93 -13.25 -3.52
C ARG A 70 -4.27 -12.94 -4.97
N SER A 71 -3.41 -12.21 -5.65
CA SER A 71 -3.50 -12.03 -7.09
C SER A 71 -2.87 -13.21 -7.84
N GLY A 72 -3.20 -13.34 -9.12
CA GLY A 72 -2.66 -14.38 -9.99
C GLY A 72 -1.19 -14.19 -10.36
N ALA A 73 -0.66 -15.13 -11.15
CA ALA A 73 0.73 -15.09 -11.61
C ALA A 73 0.98 -14.05 -12.71
N GLU A 74 -0.06 -13.68 -13.47
CA GLU A 74 0.04 -12.82 -14.66
C GLU A 74 -0.34 -11.37 -14.35
N HIS A 75 -1.29 -11.15 -13.45
CA HIS A 75 -1.84 -9.83 -13.14
C HIS A 75 -2.00 -9.62 -11.62
N GLY A 76 -1.96 -8.34 -11.22
CA GLY A 76 -2.35 -7.90 -9.89
C GLY A 76 -3.87 -7.86 -9.70
N PHE A 77 -4.32 -7.17 -8.65
CA PHE A 77 -5.73 -6.81 -8.47
C PHE A 77 -6.17 -5.66 -9.39
N VAL A 78 -5.20 -5.00 -10.03
CA VAL A 78 -5.37 -3.90 -10.97
C VAL A 78 -4.53 -4.22 -12.20
N GLU A 79 -5.04 -3.91 -13.39
CA GLU A 79 -4.30 -4.10 -14.64
C GLU A 79 -3.46 -2.85 -14.95
N LYS A 80 -2.18 -3.03 -15.24
CA LYS A 80 -1.32 -1.95 -15.74
C LYS A 80 -1.45 -1.89 -17.27
N ILE A 81 -2.07 -0.84 -17.79
CA ILE A 81 -2.36 -0.66 -19.22
C ILE A 81 -1.40 0.33 -19.91
N GLY A 82 -0.44 0.88 -19.18
CA GLY A 82 0.61 1.74 -19.73
C GLY A 82 1.54 2.27 -18.63
N ASP A 83 2.47 3.15 -19.01
CA ASP A 83 3.32 3.83 -18.05
C ASP A 83 2.47 4.77 -17.20
N CYS A 84 2.29 4.40 -15.93
CA CYS A 84 1.46 5.09 -14.95
C CYS A 84 -0.06 5.09 -15.23
N ASN A 85 -0.54 4.21 -16.12
CA ASN A 85 -1.98 4.04 -16.40
C ASN A 85 -2.47 2.67 -15.89
N PHE A 86 -3.59 2.70 -15.18
CA PHE A 86 -4.13 1.55 -14.46
C PHE A 86 -5.62 1.40 -14.73
N LYS A 87 -6.06 0.15 -14.93
CA LYS A 87 -7.46 -0.21 -15.07
C LYS A 87 -7.86 -1.12 -13.92
N VAL A 88 -8.84 -0.67 -13.14
CA VAL A 88 -9.39 -1.48 -12.04
C VAL A 88 -10.19 -2.63 -12.64
N ILE A 89 -9.85 -3.85 -12.25
CA ILE A 89 -10.60 -5.05 -12.64
C ILE A 89 -11.91 -5.03 -11.84
N SER A 90 -13.05 -5.17 -12.52
CA SER A 90 -14.38 -4.98 -11.92
C SER A 90 -14.60 -5.82 -10.65
N GLU A 91 -14.09 -7.05 -10.62
CA GLU A 91 -14.19 -7.96 -9.46
C GLU A 91 -13.49 -7.42 -8.19
N TYR A 92 -12.50 -6.53 -8.35
CA TYR A 92 -11.74 -5.90 -7.27
C TYR A 92 -12.05 -4.42 -7.09
N ALA A 93 -13.11 -3.89 -7.73
CA ALA A 93 -13.44 -2.47 -7.65
C ALA A 93 -13.67 -1.99 -6.21
N PHE A 94 -14.46 -2.74 -5.44
CA PHE A 94 -14.72 -2.42 -4.04
C PHE A 94 -13.46 -2.54 -3.17
N LEU A 95 -12.65 -3.58 -3.39
CA LEU A 95 -11.40 -3.78 -2.67
C LEU A 95 -10.47 -2.58 -2.87
N THR A 96 -10.31 -2.15 -4.12
CA THR A 96 -9.51 -0.98 -4.49
C THR A 96 -10.03 0.28 -3.82
N ALA A 97 -11.35 0.51 -3.83
CA ALA A 97 -11.97 1.65 -3.14
C ALA A 97 -11.78 1.62 -1.61
N THR A 98 -11.79 0.43 -1.01
CA THR A 98 -11.54 0.23 0.44
C THR A 98 -10.10 0.59 0.79
N ILE A 99 -9.13 0.11 0.01
CA ILE A 99 -7.71 0.42 0.20
C ILE A 99 -7.44 1.91 -0.02
N ASP A 100 -8.05 2.53 -1.04
CA ASP A 100 -7.93 3.97 -1.27
C ASP A 100 -8.47 4.77 -0.08
N ARG A 101 -9.67 4.43 0.42
CA ARG A 101 -10.23 5.07 1.61
C ARG A 101 -9.31 4.93 2.82
N LEU A 102 -8.83 3.72 3.10
CA LEU A 102 -7.91 3.46 4.21
C LEU A 102 -6.61 4.26 4.07
N TYR A 103 -6.01 4.29 2.89
CA TYR A 103 -4.78 5.04 2.66
C TYR A 103 -5.00 6.53 2.90
N ARG A 104 -6.12 7.10 2.43
CA ARG A 104 -6.49 8.49 2.68
C ARG A 104 -6.73 8.77 4.17
N SER A 105 -7.33 7.84 4.91
CA SER A 105 -7.50 7.97 6.36
C SER A 105 -6.18 7.92 7.13
N VAL A 106 -5.23 7.10 6.68
CA VAL A 106 -3.89 7.01 7.29
C VAL A 106 -3.01 8.22 6.91
N TYR A 107 -3.23 8.80 5.73
CA TYR A 107 -2.47 9.94 5.20
C TYR A 107 -3.39 11.07 4.68
N PRO A 108 -4.15 11.75 5.56
CA PRO A 108 -5.16 12.73 5.14
C PRO A 108 -4.58 13.87 4.31
N GLY A 109 -3.45 14.43 4.71
CA GLY A 109 -2.75 15.48 3.96
C GLY A 109 -2.38 15.09 2.54
N ARG A 110 -2.15 13.78 2.29
CA ARG A 110 -1.84 13.29 0.95
C ARG A 110 -3.04 13.26 0.04
N ALA A 111 -4.17 12.84 0.59
CA ALA A 111 -5.44 12.85 -0.11
C ALA A 111 -5.83 14.28 -0.51
N THR A 112 -5.56 15.26 0.36
CA THR A 112 -5.89 16.67 0.13
C THR A 112 -4.93 17.33 -0.86
N ARG A 113 -3.61 17.09 -0.74
CA ARG A 113 -2.60 17.80 -1.52
C ARG A 113 -2.54 17.35 -2.99
N ASN A 114 -2.57 16.04 -3.23
CA ASN A 114 -2.58 15.50 -4.59
C ASN A 114 -3.37 14.17 -4.62
N PRO A 115 -4.70 14.23 -4.79
CA PRO A 115 -5.57 13.06 -4.77
C PRO A 115 -5.27 12.09 -5.92
N GLU A 116 -4.94 12.60 -7.11
CA GLU A 116 -4.64 11.77 -8.28
C GLU A 116 -3.37 10.95 -8.10
N LEU A 117 -2.28 11.60 -7.65
CA LEU A 117 -1.02 10.92 -7.42
C LEU A 117 -1.13 9.93 -6.26
N THR A 118 -1.91 10.28 -5.23
CA THR A 118 -2.27 9.36 -4.15
C THR A 118 -2.96 8.10 -4.68
N THR A 119 -4.00 8.24 -5.51
CA THR A 119 -4.68 7.10 -6.15
C THR A 119 -3.71 6.28 -7.00
N LYS A 120 -2.86 6.93 -7.80
CA LYS A 120 -1.86 6.23 -8.64
C LYS A 120 -0.92 5.35 -7.82
N ARG A 121 -0.48 5.79 -6.63
CA ARG A 121 0.38 4.97 -5.73
C ARG A 121 -0.31 3.69 -5.27
N ILE A 122 -1.59 3.77 -4.95
CA ILE A 122 -2.40 2.62 -4.52
C ILE A 122 -2.56 1.66 -5.69
N LEU A 123 -2.95 2.16 -6.85
CA LEU A 123 -3.15 1.35 -8.06
C LEU A 123 -1.85 0.66 -8.50
N GLN A 124 -0.72 1.36 -8.47
CA GLN A 124 0.60 0.76 -8.74
C GLN A 124 0.89 -0.40 -7.79
N SER A 125 0.69 -0.19 -6.48
CA SER A 125 0.93 -1.22 -5.46
C SER A 125 0.07 -2.46 -5.70
N LEU A 126 -1.18 -2.28 -6.14
CA LEU A 126 -2.13 -3.36 -6.43
C LEU A 126 -1.95 -3.99 -7.82
N SER A 127 -1.18 -3.36 -8.72
CA SER A 127 -1.03 -3.84 -10.10
C SER A 127 -0.02 -4.96 -10.28
N HIS A 128 0.88 -5.14 -9.30
CA HIS A 128 1.92 -6.14 -9.40
C HIS A 128 1.34 -7.56 -9.32
N PRO A 129 1.80 -8.50 -10.15
CA PRO A 129 1.39 -9.90 -10.04
C PRO A 129 1.92 -10.54 -8.75
N ARG A 130 1.37 -11.71 -8.40
CA ARG A 130 1.76 -12.47 -7.20
C ARG A 130 1.74 -11.62 -5.94
N THR A 131 0.70 -10.80 -5.81
CA THR A 131 0.52 -9.92 -4.67
C THR A 131 -0.30 -10.62 -3.60
N ILE A 132 0.23 -10.65 -2.38
CA ILE A 132 -0.57 -10.97 -1.19
C ILE A 132 -1.12 -9.64 -0.66
N LEU A 133 -2.44 -9.55 -0.55
CA LEU A 133 -3.12 -8.45 0.13
C LEU A 133 -3.70 -8.97 1.44
N GLU A 134 -3.34 -8.35 2.55
CA GLU A 134 -3.95 -8.62 3.86
C GLU A 134 -4.74 -7.40 4.31
N LEU A 135 -6.06 -7.54 4.43
CA LEU A 135 -6.96 -6.51 4.96
C LEU A 135 -7.21 -6.79 6.44
N ILE A 136 -6.97 -5.80 7.30
CA ILE A 136 -7.13 -5.91 8.75
C ILE A 136 -8.50 -5.38 9.13
N LEU A 137 -9.28 -6.20 9.82
CA LEU A 137 -10.61 -5.86 10.31
C LEU A 137 -10.63 -5.83 11.84
N TYR A 138 -11.21 -4.77 12.42
CA TYR A 138 -11.60 -4.71 13.81
C TYR A 138 -13.13 -4.80 13.88
N GLY A 139 -13.65 -5.93 14.36
CA GLY A 139 -15.04 -6.29 14.09
C GLY A 139 -15.24 -6.50 12.58
N GLU A 140 -16.16 -5.73 11.98
CA GLU A 140 -16.40 -5.72 10.53
C GLU A 140 -15.74 -4.52 9.82
N GLU A 141 -15.11 -3.61 10.57
CA GLU A 141 -14.56 -2.37 10.03
C GLU A 141 -13.10 -2.56 9.56
N PRO A 142 -12.76 -2.18 8.32
CA PRO A 142 -11.38 -2.12 7.88
C PRO A 142 -10.60 -1.06 8.63
N VAL A 143 -9.45 -1.43 9.22
CA VAL A 143 -8.58 -0.53 10.01
C VAL A 143 -7.15 -0.48 9.53
N GLY A 144 -6.82 -1.26 8.50
CA GLY A 144 -5.50 -1.26 7.89
C GLY A 144 -5.34 -2.32 6.83
N TYR A 145 -4.20 -2.31 6.18
CA TYR A 145 -3.85 -3.30 5.17
C TYR A 145 -2.33 -3.48 5.03
N GLY A 146 -1.94 -4.60 4.41
CA GLY A 146 -0.62 -4.82 3.85
C GLY A 146 -0.71 -5.34 2.42
N ILE A 147 0.04 -4.73 1.51
CA ILE A 147 0.20 -5.11 0.11
C ILE A 147 1.63 -5.60 -0.07
N PHE A 148 1.77 -6.87 -0.44
CA PHE A 148 3.02 -7.61 -0.46
C PHE A 148 3.26 -8.29 -1.81
N PRO A 149 3.57 -7.52 -2.87
CA PRO A 149 3.94 -8.07 -4.16
C PRO A 149 5.27 -8.80 -4.08
N ARG A 150 5.37 -9.87 -4.88
CA ARG A 150 6.63 -10.53 -5.20
C ARG A 150 7.09 -10.06 -6.58
N LEU A 151 8.01 -9.12 -6.60
CA LEU A 151 8.63 -8.57 -7.79
C LEU A 151 9.67 -9.55 -8.35
N ASP A 152 9.85 -9.57 -9.66
CA ASP A 152 10.94 -10.30 -10.32
C ASP A 152 11.91 -9.28 -10.92
N ILE A 153 13.08 -9.14 -10.32
CA ILE A 153 14.02 -8.05 -10.55
C ILE A 153 15.31 -8.64 -11.10
N GLY A 154 15.50 -8.59 -12.42
CA GLY A 154 16.70 -9.17 -13.04
C GLY A 154 16.87 -10.67 -12.77
N GLY A 155 15.76 -11.39 -12.55
CA GLY A 155 15.77 -12.80 -12.17
C GLY A 155 15.81 -13.06 -10.65
N GLU A 156 15.95 -12.01 -9.83
CA GLU A 156 15.91 -12.12 -8.37
C GLU A 156 14.49 -11.81 -7.85
N PRO A 157 13.83 -12.75 -7.17
CA PRO A 157 12.54 -12.48 -6.54
C PRO A 157 12.71 -11.58 -5.31
N VAL A 158 11.95 -10.48 -5.27
CA VAL A 158 11.99 -9.50 -4.19
C VAL A 158 10.59 -9.29 -3.61
N LEU A 159 10.47 -9.37 -2.29
CA LEU A 159 9.26 -8.98 -1.58
C LEU A 159 9.25 -7.46 -1.40
N TYR A 160 8.25 -6.74 -1.90
CA TYR A 160 8.07 -5.34 -1.53
C TYR A 160 6.95 -5.21 -0.50
N SER A 161 7.15 -4.43 0.56
CA SER A 161 6.20 -4.26 1.66
C SER A 161 5.63 -2.85 1.67
N SER A 162 4.34 -2.73 1.34
CA SER A 162 3.54 -1.52 1.52
C SER A 162 2.47 -1.78 2.59
N ARG A 163 2.46 -0.99 3.67
CA ARG A 163 1.54 -1.20 4.81
C ARG A 163 0.97 0.15 5.25
N ALA A 164 -0.32 0.19 5.55
CA ALA A 164 -0.98 1.34 6.13
C ALA A 164 -1.98 0.86 7.20
N ILE A 165 -1.85 1.38 8.42
CA ILE A 165 -2.67 1.01 9.56
C ILE A 165 -3.11 2.31 10.23
N LEU A 166 -4.39 2.39 10.59
CA LEU A 166 -4.95 3.54 11.29
C LEU A 166 -4.19 3.80 12.62
N PRO A 167 -3.93 5.07 12.99
CA PRO A 167 -3.02 5.42 14.10
C PRO A 167 -3.30 4.70 15.42
N GLU A 168 -4.58 4.62 15.78
CA GLU A 168 -5.11 3.99 16.99
C GLU A 168 -4.98 2.46 17.02
N HIS A 169 -4.48 1.86 15.93
CA HIS A 169 -4.21 0.42 15.81
C HIS A 169 -2.73 0.09 15.57
N ILE A 170 -1.84 1.09 15.34
CA ILE A 170 -0.43 0.85 14.98
C ILE A 170 0.33 0.05 16.04
N GLN A 171 0.09 0.36 17.32
CA GLN A 171 0.83 -0.24 18.44
C GLN A 171 0.41 -1.68 18.74
N GLU A 172 -0.56 -2.24 18.02
CA GLU A 172 -1.11 -3.58 18.30
C GLU A 172 -0.26 -4.72 17.70
N GLY A 173 0.90 -4.41 17.11
CA GLY A 173 1.80 -5.39 16.51
C GLY A 173 1.34 -5.91 15.14
N LEU A 174 0.28 -5.33 14.59
CA LEU A 174 -0.31 -5.70 13.30
C LEU A 174 0.72 -5.68 12.17
N GLY A 175 1.49 -4.59 12.04
CA GLY A 175 2.47 -4.41 10.98
C GLY A 175 3.53 -5.52 10.93
N THR A 176 4.08 -5.88 12.10
CA THR A 176 5.04 -6.99 12.25
C THR A 176 4.38 -8.32 11.88
N HIS A 177 3.16 -8.57 12.37
CA HIS A 177 2.46 -9.83 12.14
C HIS A 177 2.17 -10.08 10.65
N ILE A 178 1.56 -9.11 9.96
CA ILE A 178 1.19 -9.26 8.54
C ILE A 178 2.42 -9.41 7.64
N LEU A 179 3.50 -8.68 7.94
CA LEU A 179 4.74 -8.80 7.17
C LEU A 179 5.40 -10.17 7.37
N GLY A 180 5.49 -10.64 8.62
CA GLY A 180 6.03 -11.98 8.90
C GLY A 180 5.23 -13.09 8.21
N ARG A 181 3.89 -12.99 8.23
CA ARG A 181 3.02 -13.90 7.50
C ARG A 181 3.24 -13.84 5.99
N ALA A 182 3.38 -12.65 5.42
CA ALA A 182 3.64 -12.51 3.99
C ALA A 182 5.00 -13.12 3.58
N ILE A 183 6.05 -12.94 4.39
CA ILE A 183 7.36 -13.58 4.19
C ILE A 183 7.21 -15.11 4.17
N VAL A 184 6.58 -15.69 5.19
CA VAL A 184 6.38 -17.15 5.28
C VAL A 184 5.57 -17.66 4.09
N GLN A 185 4.50 -16.96 3.73
CA GLN A 185 3.63 -17.32 2.61
C GLN A 185 4.36 -17.29 1.26
N HIS A 186 5.21 -16.28 1.02
CA HIS A 186 6.03 -16.21 -0.19
C HIS A 186 7.19 -17.20 -0.16
N ARG A 187 7.81 -17.50 0.98
CA ARG A 187 8.82 -18.56 1.11
C ARG A 187 8.23 -19.93 0.76
N ARG A 188 7.02 -20.25 1.22
CA ARG A 188 6.31 -21.50 0.86
C ARG A 188 6.03 -21.60 -0.65
N GLU A 189 5.69 -20.49 -1.30
CA GLU A 189 5.58 -20.47 -2.76
C GLU A 189 6.95 -20.64 -3.45
N SER A 190 8.00 -20.09 -2.84
CA SER A 190 9.40 -20.21 -3.30
C SER A 190 9.94 -21.63 -3.23
N ALA A 191 9.49 -22.44 -2.28
CA ALA A 191 9.90 -23.84 -2.18
C ALA A 191 9.58 -24.65 -3.46
N ARG A 192 8.68 -24.14 -4.30
CA ARG A 192 8.35 -24.72 -5.62
C ARG A 192 9.04 -23.99 -6.79
N ARG A 193 9.88 -22.98 -6.51
CA ARG A 193 10.47 -22.01 -7.46
C ARG A 193 11.84 -21.52 -6.96
N ARG A 194 12.21 -20.26 -7.28
CA ARG A 194 13.41 -19.57 -6.78
C ARG A 194 13.19 -19.12 -5.33
N PRO A 195 14.17 -19.29 -4.43
CA PRO A 195 14.12 -18.81 -3.05
C PRO A 195 13.86 -17.31 -2.96
N LEU A 196 13.31 -16.84 -1.83
CA LEU A 196 13.12 -15.42 -1.54
C LEU A 196 14.15 -14.99 -0.49
N HIS A 197 15.18 -14.24 -0.91
CA HIS A 197 16.24 -13.74 -0.02
C HIS A 197 16.12 -12.26 0.30
N ASN A 198 15.37 -11.53 -0.51
CA ASN A 198 15.40 -10.09 -0.52
C ASN A 198 13.99 -9.53 -0.28
N GLY A 199 13.89 -8.62 0.69
CA GLY A 199 12.71 -7.81 0.91
C GLY A 199 13.04 -6.33 0.95
N PHE A 200 12.13 -5.48 0.48
CA PHE A 200 12.27 -4.03 0.47
C PHE A 200 11.04 -3.34 1.03
N LEU A 201 11.25 -2.21 1.70
CA LEU A 201 10.20 -1.27 2.04
C LEU A 201 10.71 0.16 1.93
N MET A 202 9.78 1.09 1.82
CA MET A 202 10.05 2.52 1.83
C MET A 202 9.30 3.15 3.01
N THR A 203 9.99 3.96 3.81
CA THR A 203 9.38 4.55 5.01
C THR A 203 10.01 5.88 5.41
N GLN A 204 9.27 6.65 6.20
CA GLN A 204 9.80 7.76 7.02
C GLN A 204 9.71 7.44 8.53
N ARG A 205 9.15 6.28 8.88
CA ARG A 205 8.72 5.92 10.24
C ARG A 205 9.67 4.90 10.86
N TRP A 206 10.15 5.20 12.06
CA TRP A 206 11.01 4.32 12.85
C TRP A 206 10.29 3.01 13.23
N GLU A 207 8.96 3.04 13.38
CA GLU A 207 8.13 1.87 13.70
C GLU A 207 8.14 0.82 12.58
N SER A 208 8.35 1.25 11.33
CA SER A 208 8.50 0.31 10.21
C SER A 208 9.77 -0.52 10.34
N ILE A 209 10.85 0.09 10.84
CA ILE A 209 12.14 -0.56 11.11
C ILE A 209 12.06 -1.41 12.37
N LYS A 210 11.44 -0.90 13.45
CA LYS A 210 11.17 -1.69 14.66
C LYS A 210 10.34 -2.94 14.35
N SER A 211 9.42 -2.86 13.38
CA SER A 211 8.68 -4.04 12.91
C SER A 211 9.60 -5.09 12.29
N LEU A 212 10.66 -4.67 11.58
CA LEU A 212 11.66 -5.58 11.03
C LEU A 212 12.55 -6.16 12.13
N GLU A 213 12.94 -5.37 13.14
CA GLU A 213 13.69 -5.88 14.30
C GLU A 213 12.92 -6.99 15.03
N GLY A 214 11.62 -6.81 15.23
CA GLY A 214 10.77 -7.87 15.81
C GLY A 214 10.60 -9.10 14.91
N LEU A 215 10.93 -9.02 13.62
CA LEU A 215 11.04 -10.19 12.73
C LEU A 215 12.42 -10.83 12.77
N LYS A 216 13.47 -10.09 13.15
CA LYS A 216 14.80 -10.66 13.44
C LYS A 216 14.76 -11.59 14.64
N GLU A 217 14.06 -11.19 15.69
CA GLU A 217 13.81 -12.02 16.88
C GLU A 217 13.05 -13.32 16.59
N ARG A 218 12.48 -13.46 15.39
CA ARG A 218 11.70 -14.62 14.93
C ARG A 218 12.36 -15.36 13.78
N ASP A 219 13.62 -15.06 13.48
CA ASP A 219 14.39 -15.64 12.38
C ASP A 219 13.72 -15.51 11.00
N LEU A 220 12.89 -14.48 10.80
CA LEU A 220 12.25 -14.16 9.52
C LEU A 220 13.00 -13.06 8.75
N VAL A 221 13.87 -12.32 9.43
CA VAL A 221 14.76 -11.31 8.88
C VAL A 221 16.13 -11.51 9.51
N GLU A 222 17.19 -11.54 8.73
CA GLU A 222 18.56 -11.67 9.24
C GLU A 222 19.18 -10.28 9.48
N LYS A 223 19.11 -9.41 8.48
CA LYS A 223 19.73 -8.08 8.49
C LYS A 223 18.82 -7.03 7.87
N ILE A 224 19.03 -5.77 8.27
CA ILE A 224 18.30 -4.61 7.79
C ILE A 224 19.29 -3.57 7.26
N GLN A 225 19.37 -3.36 5.95
CA GLN A 225 20.21 -2.33 5.31
C GLN A 225 19.34 -1.11 4.96
N PRO A 226 19.77 0.14 5.21
CA PRO A 226 21.07 0.57 5.72
C PRO A 226 21.16 0.70 7.26
N ILE A 227 20.25 0.06 8.01
CA ILE A 227 20.07 0.33 9.45
C ILE A 227 21.11 -0.37 10.32
N ASP A 228 21.36 -1.65 10.06
CA ASP A 228 22.36 -2.46 10.75
C ASP A 228 23.75 -2.20 10.17
N GLU A 229 23.82 -2.12 8.84
CA GLU A 229 25.03 -1.93 8.04
C GLU A 229 24.67 -1.24 6.71
N PRO A 230 25.63 -0.60 6.02
CA PRO A 230 25.43 -0.09 4.67
C PRO A 230 24.99 -1.18 3.68
N PHE A 231 24.45 -0.78 2.52
CA PHE A 231 24.17 -1.72 1.45
C PHE A 231 25.46 -2.39 0.95
N ASP A 232 25.44 -3.72 0.84
CA ASP A 232 26.44 -4.46 0.08
C ASP A 232 26.26 -4.26 -1.44
N GLU A 233 27.16 -4.82 -2.25
CA GLU A 233 27.16 -4.62 -3.71
C GLU A 233 25.86 -5.12 -4.37
N GLU A 234 25.34 -6.27 -3.93
CA GLU A 234 24.10 -6.85 -4.44
C GLU A 234 22.90 -6.00 -4.02
N GLY A 235 22.83 -5.61 -2.75
CA GLY A 235 21.80 -4.76 -2.18
C GLY A 235 21.76 -3.41 -2.88
N ALA A 236 22.92 -2.81 -3.17
CA ALA A 236 23.00 -1.57 -3.92
C ALA A 236 22.46 -1.73 -5.35
N LYS A 237 22.80 -2.82 -6.05
CA LYS A 237 22.25 -3.12 -7.39
C LYS A 237 20.73 -3.28 -7.36
N LEU A 238 20.21 -4.10 -6.43
CA LEU A 238 18.78 -4.34 -6.28
C LEU A 238 18.02 -3.08 -5.89
N LEU A 239 18.59 -2.24 -5.02
CA LEU A 239 17.99 -0.99 -4.56
C LEU A 239 17.54 -0.11 -5.74
N PHE A 240 18.43 0.15 -6.71
CA PHE A 240 18.11 1.01 -7.85
C PHE A 240 17.02 0.41 -8.74
N ILE A 241 17.04 -0.91 -8.94
CA ILE A 241 16.07 -1.56 -9.82
C ILE A 241 14.70 -1.63 -9.14
N VAL A 242 14.64 -2.01 -7.86
CA VAL A 242 13.39 -1.97 -7.09
C VAL A 242 12.83 -0.56 -7.05
N HIS A 243 13.67 0.45 -6.75
CA HIS A 243 13.26 1.85 -6.78
C HIS A 243 12.61 2.22 -8.11
N SER A 244 13.19 1.83 -9.25
CA SER A 244 12.60 2.12 -10.57
C SER A 244 11.20 1.53 -10.78
N GLN A 245 10.88 0.41 -10.14
CA GLN A 245 9.59 -0.28 -10.26
C GLN A 245 8.49 0.32 -9.38
N VAL A 246 8.86 0.81 -8.19
CA VAL A 246 7.90 1.25 -7.16
C VAL A 246 7.93 2.75 -6.88
N ARG A 247 8.93 3.49 -7.38
CA ARG A 247 8.97 4.95 -7.26
C ARG A 247 7.80 5.55 -8.00
N VAL A 248 7.34 6.67 -7.47
CA VAL A 248 6.21 7.39 -8.08
C VAL A 248 6.67 8.77 -8.52
N ASN A 249 7.34 9.49 -7.63
CA ASN A 249 7.79 10.84 -7.94
C ASN A 249 9.06 11.20 -7.14
N SER A 250 10.14 10.50 -7.48
CA SER A 250 11.45 10.69 -6.85
C SER A 250 12.38 11.45 -7.77
N ARG A 251 13.24 12.30 -7.21
CA ARG A 251 14.38 12.87 -7.95
C ARG A 251 15.54 11.88 -8.11
N GLY A 252 15.54 10.79 -7.35
CA GLY A 252 16.60 9.79 -7.35
C GLY A 252 16.76 9.15 -5.98
N ILE A 253 17.54 8.08 -5.95
CA ILE A 253 17.90 7.35 -4.75
C ILE A 253 19.42 7.29 -4.61
N GLU A 254 19.91 7.34 -3.38
CA GLU A 254 21.32 7.25 -3.05
C GLU A 254 21.67 5.87 -2.50
N SER A 255 22.96 5.49 -2.54
CA SER A 255 23.45 4.23 -1.97
C SER A 255 23.24 4.11 -0.46
N THR A 256 22.92 5.22 0.21
CA THR A 256 22.51 5.27 1.62
C THR A 256 21.05 4.83 1.82
N GLY A 257 20.33 4.45 0.76
CA GLY A 257 18.91 4.14 0.79
C GLY A 257 17.99 5.37 0.78
N ARG A 258 18.54 6.60 0.78
CA ARG A 258 17.72 7.81 0.76
C ARG A 258 17.13 8.06 -0.63
N SER A 259 15.81 8.00 -0.77
CA SER A 259 15.09 8.53 -1.94
C SER A 259 14.69 9.97 -1.69
N ARG A 260 15.09 10.86 -2.62
CA ARG A 260 14.94 12.30 -2.47
C ARG A 260 13.60 12.79 -2.98
N ARG A 261 12.91 13.57 -2.14
CA ARG A 261 11.65 14.27 -2.48
C ARG A 261 10.52 13.35 -2.98
N GLU A 262 10.54 12.07 -2.62
CA GLU A 262 9.51 11.09 -3.00
C GLU A 262 8.09 11.52 -2.60
N LEU A 263 8.00 12.34 -1.54
CA LEU A 263 6.75 12.79 -0.95
C LEU A 263 6.49 14.29 -1.15
N ILE A 264 7.26 15.01 -1.98
CA ILE A 264 7.10 16.47 -2.10
C ILE A 264 5.75 16.87 -2.71
N GLU A 265 5.23 16.09 -3.66
CA GLU A 265 3.95 16.39 -4.32
C GLU A 265 2.76 15.82 -3.57
N VAL A 266 2.89 14.60 -3.02
CA VAL A 266 1.81 14.01 -2.24
C VAL A 266 1.77 14.54 -0.82
N GLY A 267 2.84 15.09 -0.28
CA GLY A 267 2.90 15.52 1.12
C GLY A 267 3.42 14.43 2.07
N LEU A 268 3.89 14.89 3.22
CA LEU A 268 4.57 14.08 4.21
C LEU A 268 3.64 13.06 4.84
N ASN A 269 4.21 12.16 5.63
CA ASN A 269 3.41 11.41 6.58
C ASN A 269 2.98 12.35 7.71
N GLU A 270 1.68 12.53 7.95
CA GLU A 270 1.22 13.51 8.95
C GLU A 270 1.46 13.04 10.39
N ASN A 271 1.54 11.74 10.61
CA ASN A 271 1.93 11.18 11.91
C ASN A 271 3.43 10.87 11.94
N LEU A 272 4.27 11.85 11.61
CA LEU A 272 5.70 11.78 11.90
C LEU A 272 5.88 11.99 13.42
N GLU A 273 5.90 10.89 14.16
CA GLU A 273 6.16 10.92 15.60
C GLU A 273 7.67 10.92 15.85
N ILE A 274 8.15 11.93 16.58
CA ILE A 274 9.52 11.94 17.09
C ILE A 274 9.51 11.14 18.40
N PRO A 275 10.17 9.97 18.44
CA PRO A 275 10.20 9.14 19.64
C PRO A 275 10.98 9.83 20.77
N LYS A 276 10.61 9.53 22.02
CA LYS A 276 11.29 10.06 23.21
C LYS A 276 12.76 9.62 23.24
N ASP A 277 13.64 10.56 23.58
CA ASP A 277 15.08 10.31 23.76
C ASP A 277 15.36 9.19 24.76
N GLY A 278 16.43 8.44 24.50
CA GLY A 278 16.85 7.29 25.31
C GLY A 278 16.01 6.03 25.13
N THR A 279 15.06 6.03 24.18
CA THR A 279 14.32 4.82 23.78
C THR A 279 14.95 4.18 22.55
N ARG A 280 14.72 2.87 22.34
CA ARG A 280 15.10 2.20 21.09
C ARG A 280 14.50 2.87 19.84
N GLY A 281 13.31 3.47 19.97
CA GLY A 281 12.70 4.24 18.88
C GLY A 281 13.54 5.45 18.47
N SER A 282 14.08 6.18 19.45
CA SER A 282 14.99 7.32 19.22
C SER A 282 16.29 6.90 18.53
N GLU A 283 16.89 5.77 18.93
CA GLU A 283 18.08 5.24 18.26
C GLU A 283 17.83 4.92 16.77
N ILE A 284 16.71 4.26 16.46
CA ILE A 284 16.31 3.97 15.07
C ILE A 284 16.04 5.27 14.30
N PHE A 285 15.32 6.21 14.92
CA PHE A 285 15.04 7.50 14.32
C PHE A 285 16.32 8.24 13.94
N HIS A 286 17.32 8.26 14.83
CA HIS A 286 18.63 8.85 14.55
C HIS A 286 19.34 8.18 13.36
N LYS A 287 19.28 6.85 13.23
CA LYS A 287 19.81 6.15 12.05
C LYS A 287 19.10 6.54 10.74
N ILE A 288 17.84 6.97 10.80
CA ILE A 288 17.10 7.45 9.62
C ILE A 288 17.54 8.88 9.25
N VAL A 289 17.61 9.79 10.22
CA VAL A 289 17.77 11.23 9.95
C VAL A 289 19.22 11.72 9.94
N ASN A 290 20.13 11.08 10.69
CA ASN A 290 21.53 11.49 10.74
C ASN A 290 22.21 11.24 9.39
N ARG A 291 23.18 12.09 9.04
CA ARG A 291 23.93 11.96 7.79
C ARG A 291 24.84 10.72 7.82
N PRO A 292 25.30 10.23 6.66
CA PRO A 292 26.34 9.21 6.61
C PRO A 292 27.64 9.71 7.27
N PRO A 293 28.40 8.82 7.94
CA PRO A 293 28.15 7.38 8.09
C PRO A 293 27.15 6.99 9.20
N GLU A 294 26.66 7.94 10.01
CA GLU A 294 25.83 7.66 11.19
C GLU A 294 24.37 7.31 10.87
N GLY A 295 23.91 7.59 9.64
CA GLY A 295 22.55 7.28 9.20
C GLY A 295 22.30 7.51 7.71
N ALA A 296 21.02 7.44 7.30
CA ALA A 296 20.60 7.56 5.90
C ALA A 296 20.51 9.02 5.39
N GLY A 297 20.53 10.00 6.28
CA GLY A 297 20.49 11.43 5.94
C GLY A 297 19.13 11.91 5.42
N VAL A 298 18.04 11.29 5.86
CA VAL A 298 16.67 11.61 5.42
C VAL A 298 16.24 12.97 5.97
N ASN A 299 15.92 13.90 5.07
CA ASN A 299 15.21 15.12 5.45
C ASN A 299 13.69 14.88 5.41
N LEU A 300 13.11 14.55 6.57
CA LEU A 300 11.68 14.26 6.71
C LEU A 300 10.79 15.38 6.17
N TYR A 301 11.23 16.65 6.28
CA TYR A 301 10.46 17.82 5.85
C TYR A 301 10.61 18.16 4.36
N ASP A 302 11.66 17.70 3.68
CA ASP A 302 11.80 17.83 2.21
C ASP A 302 11.08 16.68 1.46
N GLY A 303 10.44 15.77 2.19
CA GLY A 303 9.75 14.61 1.62
C GLY A 303 10.70 13.47 1.22
N ASP A 304 11.89 13.43 1.82
CA ASP A 304 12.81 12.30 1.67
C ASP A 304 12.27 11.07 2.42
N VAL A 305 12.61 9.89 1.92
CA VAL A 305 12.24 8.61 2.53
C VAL A 305 13.45 7.68 2.55
N VAL A 306 13.50 6.78 3.54
CA VAL A 306 14.49 5.70 3.54
C VAL A 306 13.89 4.47 2.85
N TYR A 307 14.62 3.95 1.88
CA TYR A 307 14.44 2.61 1.34
C TYR A 307 15.30 1.65 2.14
N VAL A 308 14.67 0.56 2.56
CA VAL A 308 15.27 -0.43 3.43
C VAL A 308 15.20 -1.78 2.75
N ARG A 309 16.33 -2.46 2.67
CA ARG A 309 16.43 -3.88 2.35
C ARG A 309 16.43 -4.67 3.65
N PHE A 310 15.60 -5.69 3.73
CA PHE A 310 15.66 -6.70 4.78
C PHE A 310 16.00 -8.05 4.15
N ILE A 311 17.04 -8.69 4.67
CA ILE A 311 17.52 -9.99 4.21
C ILE A 311 16.67 -11.07 4.85
N ILE A 312 16.12 -11.95 4.03
CA ILE A 312 15.27 -13.06 4.46
C ILE A 312 16.13 -14.33 4.43
N PRO A 313 16.28 -15.05 5.55
CA PRO A 313 17.11 -16.24 5.58
C PRO A 313 16.48 -17.38 4.75
N GLU A 314 17.33 -18.29 4.29
CA GLU A 314 16.89 -19.50 3.61
C GLU A 314 15.90 -20.30 4.46
N ALA A 315 14.94 -20.96 3.80
CA ALA A 315 14.02 -21.88 4.47
C ALA A 315 14.81 -22.94 5.23
N THR A 316 14.54 -23.08 6.53
CA THR A 316 15.09 -24.21 7.27
C THR A 316 14.52 -25.52 6.71
N GLU A 317 15.26 -26.63 6.79
CA GLU A 317 14.79 -27.93 6.29
C GLU A 317 13.41 -28.31 6.86
N ALA A 318 13.13 -27.97 8.13
CA ALA A 318 11.85 -28.19 8.78
C ALA A 318 10.69 -27.40 8.11
N GLU A 319 10.94 -26.16 7.69
CA GLU A 319 9.98 -25.35 6.95
C GLU A 319 9.76 -25.88 5.53
N ALA A 320 10.81 -26.41 4.89
CA ALA A 320 10.72 -27.03 3.57
C ALA A 320 9.88 -28.32 3.57
N ILE A 321 9.96 -29.11 4.65
CA ILE A 321 9.24 -30.39 4.79
C ILE A 321 7.75 -30.19 5.13
N SER A 322 7.40 -29.15 5.91
CA SER A 322 6.01 -28.83 6.27
C SER A 322 5.15 -28.25 5.15
N GLY A 323 5.71 -28.07 3.95
CA GLY A 323 5.00 -27.62 2.74
C GLY A 323 4.28 -28.72 1.94
N LYS A 324 4.20 -29.94 2.47
CA LYS A 324 3.39 -31.05 1.93
C LYS A 324 1.97 -31.03 2.47
#